data_AF-A0A222VR76-F1
#
_entry.id   AF-A0A222VR76-F1
#
_cell.length_a   1.000
_cell.length_b   1.000
_cell.length_c   1.000
_cell.angle_alpha   90.00
_cell.angle_beta   90.00
_cell.angle_gamma   90.00
#
_symmetry.space_group_name_H-M   'P 1'
#
loop_
_entity.id
_entity.type
_entity.pdbx_description
1 polymer ?
#
loop_
_entity_poly.entity_id
_entity_poly.type
_entity_poly.pdbx_seq_one_letter_code
_entity_poly.pdbx_strand_id
1 'polypeptide(L)'
;MDLPPVPASVTALIASGNLPPELAPLFTAEGQLAADTDWAHVAEAGEDHLAASPDEPHRAALALACAYGRLEDADDGVADPERMAKDTSKAITLLELAEATGINEDETAPLWSFAHRMEDLAAELIDENADLDAYITEHGTTPREQLHTKLRDAHDRYAAGDRAAALTLFRQVAETDMWLTFSGGGDITEPIDIAWCRLLDDAAHSEGPDAAREIWREAATAYRGATFPRVDHACPLIDVLLGTGVPDIVAAIADMRLRAAAPDQPSGLLPWPLDEHERHILDLASAEIAASG
;
A
#
# COMPACT_ATOMS: atom_id res chain seq x y z
N MET A 1 2.27 5.92 -8.71
CA MET A 1 1.36 5.97 -9.88
C MET A 1 2.25 6.09 -11.09
N ASP A 2 1.94 5.56 -12.26
CA ASP A 2 2.94 5.66 -13.36
C ASP A 2 3.09 7.11 -13.84
N LEU A 3 4.29 7.66 -13.67
CA LEU A 3 4.72 8.93 -14.24
C LEU A 3 4.57 8.88 -15.78
N PRO A 4 4.05 9.93 -16.44
CA PRO A 4 3.99 9.98 -17.90
C PRO A 4 5.38 9.86 -18.53
N PRO A 5 5.50 9.47 -19.82
CA PRO A 5 6.78 9.48 -20.51
C PRO A 5 7.43 10.86 -20.57
N VAL A 6 8.76 10.90 -20.66
CA VAL A 6 9.55 12.13 -20.83
C VAL A 6 9.03 12.94 -22.04
N PRO A 7 8.75 14.24 -21.89
CA PRO A 7 8.23 15.07 -22.97
C PRO A 7 9.16 15.16 -24.21
N ALA A 8 8.55 15.36 -25.38
CA ALA A 8 9.25 15.39 -26.67
C ALA A 8 10.26 16.54 -26.78
N SER A 9 9.94 17.72 -26.25
CA SER A 9 10.79 18.88 -26.20
C SER A 9 12.01 18.67 -25.29
N VAL A 10 11.86 17.89 -24.22
CA VAL A 10 12.97 17.49 -23.33
C VAL A 10 13.89 16.50 -24.05
N THR A 11 13.32 15.45 -24.65
CA THR A 11 14.13 14.47 -25.42
C THR A 11 14.85 15.13 -26.61
N ALA A 12 14.21 16.08 -27.30
CA ALA A 12 14.82 16.85 -28.37
C ALA A 12 15.98 17.73 -27.89
N LEU A 13 15.84 18.38 -26.72
CA LEU A 13 16.91 19.17 -26.12
C LEU A 13 18.13 18.29 -25.81
N ILE A 14 17.91 17.14 -25.14
CA ILE A 14 18.97 16.18 -24.81
C ILE A 14 19.67 15.70 -26.09
N ALA A 15 18.91 15.27 -27.10
CA ALA A 15 19.45 14.77 -28.36
C ALA A 15 20.18 15.85 -29.20
N SER A 16 19.85 17.13 -29.00
CA SER A 16 20.48 18.22 -29.75
C SER A 16 21.93 18.49 -29.35
N GLY A 17 22.36 18.03 -28.16
CA GLY A 17 23.67 18.31 -27.59
C GLY A 17 23.85 19.76 -27.12
N ASN A 18 22.78 20.57 -27.11
CA ASN A 18 22.80 21.96 -26.64
C ASN A 18 22.38 22.09 -25.17
N LEU A 19 22.54 21.02 -24.38
CA LEU A 19 22.35 21.10 -22.94
C LEU A 19 23.38 22.05 -22.32
N PRO A 20 23.01 22.78 -21.26
CA PRO A 20 23.98 23.55 -20.50
C PRO A 20 25.13 22.65 -19.98
N PRO A 21 26.38 23.17 -19.86
CA PRO A 21 27.55 22.37 -19.55
C PRO A 21 27.49 21.58 -18.24
N GLU A 22 26.72 22.07 -17.27
CA GLU A 22 26.48 21.43 -15.98
C GLU A 22 25.43 20.32 -16.04
N LEU A 23 24.51 20.36 -17.00
CA LEU A 23 23.52 19.29 -17.24
C LEU A 23 24.02 18.23 -18.21
N ALA A 24 24.87 18.58 -19.17
CA ALA A 24 25.36 17.64 -20.18
C ALA A 24 25.99 16.34 -19.58
N PRO A 25 26.76 16.37 -18.48
CA PRO A 25 27.34 15.16 -17.87
C PRO A 25 26.31 14.20 -17.26
N LEU A 26 25.07 14.66 -17.03
CA LEU A 26 23.98 13.85 -16.46
C LEU A 26 23.40 12.86 -17.47
N PHE A 27 23.75 13.02 -18.75
CA PHE A 27 23.26 12.20 -19.85
C PHE A 27 24.40 11.47 -20.57
N THR A 28 24.11 10.28 -21.10
CA THR A 28 24.98 9.54 -22.01
C THR A 28 24.97 10.17 -23.41
N ALA A 29 25.91 9.75 -24.26
CA ALA A 29 25.92 10.18 -25.66
C ALA A 29 24.67 9.76 -26.44
N GLU A 30 24.00 8.69 -26.00
CA GLU A 30 22.75 8.17 -26.54
C GLU A 30 21.51 8.90 -25.98
N GLY A 31 21.69 9.88 -25.08
CA GLY A 31 20.61 10.68 -24.49
C GLY A 31 19.86 9.99 -23.35
N GLN A 32 20.46 8.96 -22.75
CA GLN A 32 19.94 8.29 -21.55
C GLN A 32 20.52 8.94 -20.29
N LEU A 33 19.93 8.76 -19.12
CA LEU A 33 20.56 9.17 -17.86
C LEU A 33 21.86 8.37 -17.62
N ALA A 34 22.85 9.03 -17.02
CA ALA A 34 24.06 8.37 -16.56
C ALA A 34 23.76 7.38 -15.42
N ALA A 35 24.61 6.35 -15.25
CA ALA A 35 24.35 5.20 -14.38
C ALA A 35 24.12 5.54 -12.89
N ASP A 36 24.64 6.68 -12.42
CA ASP A 36 24.52 7.16 -11.04
C ASP A 36 23.74 8.48 -10.98
N THR A 37 22.77 8.67 -11.89
CA THR A 37 21.98 9.89 -12.00
C THR A 37 20.52 9.55 -12.23
N ASP A 38 19.66 10.34 -11.60
CA ASP A 38 18.21 10.30 -11.75
C ASP A 38 17.69 11.67 -12.21
N TRP A 39 16.39 11.76 -12.43
CA TRP A 39 15.79 13.02 -12.82
C TRP A 39 15.71 14.06 -11.70
N ALA A 40 15.81 13.67 -10.43
CA ALA A 40 15.88 14.61 -9.32
C ALA A 40 17.18 15.45 -9.38
N HIS A 41 18.30 14.80 -9.72
CA HIS A 41 19.58 15.49 -9.97
C HIS A 41 19.49 16.42 -11.20
N VAL A 42 18.78 16.02 -12.26
CA VAL A 42 18.53 16.87 -13.44
C VAL A 42 17.72 18.11 -13.05
N ALA A 43 16.68 17.94 -12.23
CA ALA A 43 15.85 19.04 -11.76
C ALA A 43 16.64 20.02 -10.88
N GLU A 44 17.47 19.52 -9.95
CA GLU A 44 18.31 20.37 -9.10
C GLU A 44 19.31 21.20 -9.93
N ALA A 45 20.07 20.56 -10.82
CA ALA A 45 21.04 21.26 -11.67
C ALA A 45 20.36 22.24 -12.65
N GLY A 46 19.21 21.84 -13.21
CA GLY A 46 18.44 22.68 -14.12
C GLY A 46 17.81 23.90 -13.45
N GLU A 47 17.28 23.75 -12.23
CA GLU A 47 16.75 24.87 -11.44
C GLU A 47 17.83 25.90 -11.11
N ASP A 48 19.01 25.44 -10.67
CA ASP A 48 20.15 26.30 -10.38
C ASP A 48 20.59 27.08 -11.63
N HIS A 49 20.65 26.43 -12.79
CA HIS A 49 20.97 27.10 -14.05
C HIS A 49 19.88 28.10 -14.47
N LEU A 50 18.60 27.71 -14.39
CA LEU A 50 17.48 28.60 -14.74
C LEU A 50 17.41 29.85 -13.86
N ALA A 51 17.85 29.75 -12.61
CA ALA A 51 17.98 30.86 -11.67
C ALA A 51 19.19 31.76 -12.00
N ALA A 52 20.33 31.16 -12.36
CA ALA A 52 21.54 31.89 -12.72
C ALA A 52 21.47 32.55 -14.11
N SER A 53 20.70 31.97 -15.03
CA SER A 53 20.64 32.33 -16.45
C SER A 53 19.20 32.60 -16.92
N PRO A 54 18.63 33.80 -16.63
CA PRO A 54 17.26 34.15 -17.06
C PRO A 54 17.04 34.11 -18.58
N ASP A 55 18.10 34.39 -19.35
CA ASP A 55 18.07 34.48 -20.82
C ASP A 55 18.42 33.14 -21.52
N GLU A 56 18.35 32.01 -20.80
CA GLU A 56 18.65 30.67 -21.33
C GLU A 56 17.85 30.38 -22.64
N PRO A 57 18.52 30.15 -23.79
CA PRO A 57 17.84 29.90 -25.07
C PRO A 57 16.89 28.70 -25.06
N HIS A 58 17.16 27.69 -24.23
CA HIS A 58 16.34 26.49 -24.07
C HIS A 58 15.50 26.50 -22.79
N ARG A 59 15.22 27.69 -22.24
CA ARG A 59 14.52 27.88 -20.95
C ARG A 59 13.24 27.06 -20.83
N ALA A 60 12.43 27.02 -21.88
CA ALA A 60 11.15 26.32 -21.89
C ALA A 60 11.31 24.80 -21.73
N ALA A 61 12.19 24.19 -22.54
CA ALA A 61 12.46 22.76 -22.49
C ALA A 61 13.23 22.36 -21.22
N LEU A 62 14.10 23.22 -20.70
CA LEU A 62 14.82 22.97 -19.45
C LEU A 62 13.87 23.06 -18.24
N ALA A 63 12.96 24.04 -18.20
CA ALA A 63 11.93 24.13 -17.16
C ALA A 63 11.04 22.88 -17.17
N LEU A 64 10.67 22.40 -18.35
CA LEU A 64 9.90 21.16 -18.51
C LEU A 64 10.67 19.92 -18.02
N ALA A 65 11.98 19.83 -18.28
CA ALA A 65 12.83 18.76 -17.77
C ALA A 65 12.92 18.78 -16.23
N CYS A 66 13.01 19.97 -15.63
CA CYS A 66 13.03 20.12 -14.17
C CYS A 66 11.68 19.74 -13.56
N ALA A 67 10.56 20.15 -14.19
CA ALA A 67 9.23 19.78 -13.74
C ALA A 67 9.05 18.25 -13.74
N TYR A 68 9.49 17.59 -14.81
CA TYR A 68 9.48 16.14 -14.90
C TYR A 68 10.23 15.49 -13.74
N GLY A 69 11.47 15.92 -13.48
CA GLY A 69 12.27 15.35 -12.40
C GLY A 69 11.75 15.62 -10.99
N ARG A 70 11.07 16.75 -10.76
CA ARG A 70 10.38 17.00 -9.49
C ARG A 70 9.15 16.11 -9.30
N LEU A 71 8.43 15.77 -10.36
CA LEU A 71 7.30 14.83 -10.27
C LEU A 71 7.77 13.39 -10.07
N GLU A 72 8.91 13.00 -10.63
CA GLU A 72 9.55 11.71 -10.34
C GLU A 72 9.96 11.61 -8.86
N ASP A 73 10.67 12.62 -8.35
CA ASP A 73 11.07 12.67 -6.94
C ASP A 73 9.87 12.69 -5.99
N ALA A 74 8.75 13.31 -6.41
CA ALA A 74 7.50 13.29 -5.66
C ALA A 74 6.84 11.90 -5.66
N ASP A 75 6.87 11.15 -6.77
CA ASP A 75 6.33 9.78 -6.85
C ASP A 75 7.16 8.80 -6.01
N ASP A 76 8.48 8.98 -5.95
CA ASP A 76 9.36 8.24 -5.05
C ASP A 76 9.20 8.66 -3.57
N GLY A 77 8.70 9.88 -3.34
CA GLY A 77 8.53 10.52 -2.05
C GLY A 77 7.33 10.07 -1.21
N VAL A 78 6.67 8.94 -1.51
CA VAL A 78 5.48 8.46 -0.75
C VAL A 78 5.73 8.35 0.77
N ALA A 79 6.97 8.12 1.19
CA ALA A 79 7.34 8.05 2.60
C ALA A 79 7.38 9.41 3.32
N ASP A 80 7.38 10.53 2.59
CA ASP A 80 7.41 11.89 3.12
C ASP A 80 6.41 12.78 2.36
N PRO A 81 5.15 12.84 2.83
CA PRO A 81 4.09 13.64 2.20
C PRO A 81 4.39 15.14 2.14
N GLU A 82 5.16 15.69 3.09
CA GLU A 82 5.56 17.10 3.06
C GLU A 82 6.55 17.36 1.92
N ARG A 83 7.52 16.45 1.73
CA ARG A 83 8.43 16.48 0.58
C ARG A 83 7.66 16.33 -0.73
N MET A 84 6.73 15.38 -0.82
CA MET A 84 5.88 15.19 -1.99
C MET A 84 5.11 16.47 -2.35
N ALA A 85 4.47 17.12 -1.38
CA ALA A 85 3.75 18.38 -1.58
C ALA A 85 4.69 19.49 -2.08
N LYS A 86 5.88 19.61 -1.48
CA LYS A 86 6.89 20.61 -1.85
C LYS A 86 7.40 20.40 -3.28
N ASP A 87 7.77 19.18 -3.64
CA ASP A 87 8.31 18.89 -4.97
C ASP A 87 7.23 18.98 -6.05
N THR A 88 5.99 18.59 -5.74
CA THR A 88 4.82 18.82 -6.61
C THR A 88 4.58 20.31 -6.85
N SER A 89 4.63 21.15 -5.80
CA SER A 89 4.46 22.60 -5.92
C SER A 89 5.56 23.25 -6.78
N LYS A 90 6.81 22.78 -6.65
CA LYS A 90 7.90 23.20 -7.54
C LYS A 90 7.66 22.78 -8.99
N ALA A 91 7.22 21.54 -9.21
CA ALA A 91 6.90 21.05 -10.54
C ALA A 91 5.82 21.92 -11.22
N ILE A 92 4.75 22.27 -10.50
CA ILE A 92 3.70 23.18 -10.96
C ILE A 92 4.30 24.52 -11.41
N THR A 93 5.15 25.14 -10.58
CA THR A 93 5.82 26.41 -10.91
C THR A 93 6.68 26.29 -12.19
N LEU A 94 7.34 25.15 -12.38
CA LEU A 94 8.19 24.87 -13.55
C LEU A 94 7.37 24.58 -14.81
N LEU A 95 6.21 23.93 -14.69
CA LEU A 95 5.26 23.74 -15.79
C LEU A 95 4.70 25.08 -16.28
N GLU A 96 4.28 25.96 -15.37
CA GLU A 96 3.85 27.32 -15.70
C GLU A 96 4.95 28.09 -16.43
N LEU A 97 6.20 27.97 -15.98
CA LEU A 97 7.35 28.59 -16.62
C LEU A 97 7.58 28.04 -18.04
N ALA A 98 7.47 26.72 -18.22
CA ALA A 98 7.66 26.06 -19.51
C ALA A 98 6.62 26.54 -20.55
N GLU A 99 5.35 26.62 -20.16
CA GLU A 99 4.27 27.14 -21.01
C GLU A 99 4.45 28.63 -21.33
N ALA A 100 4.74 29.45 -20.31
CA ALA A 100 4.96 30.88 -20.48
C ALA A 100 6.14 31.20 -21.41
N THR A 101 7.08 30.27 -21.58
CA THR A 101 8.29 30.43 -22.41
C THR A 101 8.25 29.65 -23.72
N GLY A 102 7.15 28.94 -24.01
CA GLY A 102 6.84 28.46 -25.37
C GLY A 102 6.61 26.97 -25.54
N ILE A 103 6.50 26.16 -24.47
CA ILE A 103 5.98 24.79 -24.57
C ILE A 103 4.46 24.83 -24.80
N ASN A 104 3.96 23.94 -25.65
CA ASN A 104 2.52 23.80 -25.88
C ASN A 104 1.84 23.10 -24.69
N GLU A 105 0.68 23.62 -24.27
CA GLU A 105 -0.20 23.01 -23.26
C GLU A 105 -0.51 21.53 -23.54
N ASP A 106 -0.62 21.13 -24.82
CA ASP A 106 -0.85 19.72 -25.18
C ASP A 106 0.30 18.80 -24.72
N GLU A 107 1.53 19.31 -24.65
CA GLU A 107 2.71 18.57 -24.22
C GLU A 107 2.84 18.51 -22.69
N THR A 108 2.42 19.56 -21.99
CA THR A 108 2.45 19.64 -20.51
C THR A 108 1.23 18.98 -19.85
N ALA A 109 0.11 18.85 -20.56
CA ALA A 109 -1.15 18.34 -20.00
C ALA A 109 -1.03 17.00 -19.24
N PRO A 110 -0.27 15.98 -19.69
CA PRO A 110 -0.08 14.76 -18.91
C PRO A 110 0.61 14.99 -17.56
N LEU A 111 1.59 15.90 -17.53
CA LEU A 111 2.33 16.24 -16.30
C LEU A 111 1.47 17.07 -15.35
N TRP A 112 0.64 17.99 -15.86
CA TRP A 112 -0.37 18.68 -15.04
C TRP A 112 -1.34 17.71 -14.38
N SER A 113 -1.87 16.75 -15.14
CA SER A 113 -2.76 15.73 -14.57
C SER A 113 -2.06 14.83 -13.55
N PHE A 114 -0.75 14.61 -13.68
CA PHE A 114 0.03 13.89 -12.68
C PHE A 114 0.25 14.75 -11.43
N ALA A 115 0.70 16.00 -11.60
CA ALA A 115 0.93 16.95 -10.51
C ALA A 115 -0.29 17.16 -9.63
N HIS A 116 -1.48 17.37 -10.19
CA HIS A 116 -2.70 17.52 -9.38
C HIS A 116 -3.06 16.28 -8.57
N ARG A 117 -2.84 15.08 -9.12
CA ARG A 117 -3.05 13.83 -8.36
C ARG A 117 -2.05 13.68 -7.23
N MET A 118 -0.80 14.12 -7.44
CA MET A 118 0.22 14.11 -6.39
C MET A 118 -0.08 15.15 -5.30
N GLU A 119 -0.63 16.31 -5.66
CA GLU A 119 -1.08 17.33 -4.71
C GLU A 119 -2.23 16.82 -3.85
N ASP A 120 -3.24 16.20 -4.47
CA ASP A 120 -4.37 15.57 -3.77
C ASP A 120 -3.89 14.46 -2.82
N LEU A 121 -3.01 13.57 -3.31
CA LEU A 121 -2.44 12.48 -2.51
C LEU A 121 -1.58 13.00 -1.35
N ALA A 122 -0.74 14.00 -1.59
CA ALA A 122 0.08 14.59 -0.53
C ALA A 122 -0.79 15.22 0.56
N ALA A 123 -1.87 15.92 0.18
CA ALA A 123 -2.82 16.49 1.13
C ALA A 123 -3.52 15.41 1.96
N GLU A 124 -3.99 14.33 1.32
CA GLU A 124 -4.59 13.17 2.00
C GLU A 124 -3.63 12.56 3.03
N LEU A 125 -2.38 12.28 2.62
CA LEU A 125 -1.38 11.68 3.51
C LEU A 125 -0.94 12.62 4.64
N ILE A 126 -0.89 13.94 4.41
CA ILE A 126 -0.60 14.92 5.47
C ILE A 126 -1.72 14.94 6.50
N ASP A 127 -2.98 14.95 6.06
CA ASP A 127 -4.14 14.91 6.97
C ASP A 127 -4.16 13.60 7.76
N GLU A 128 -3.88 12.46 7.12
CA GLU A 128 -3.76 11.16 7.80
C GLU A 128 -2.64 11.13 8.84
N ASN A 129 -1.46 11.70 8.52
CA ASN A 129 -0.36 11.81 9.46
C ASN A 129 -0.71 12.70 10.66
N ALA A 130 -1.43 13.81 10.42
CA ALA A 130 -1.87 14.70 11.50
C ALA A 130 -2.86 14.01 12.45
N ASP A 131 -3.80 13.23 11.91
CA ASP A 131 -4.73 12.41 12.71
C ASP A 131 -3.99 11.33 13.51
N LEU A 132 -2.99 10.69 12.92
CA LEU A 132 -2.14 9.72 13.62
C LEU A 132 -1.32 10.38 14.75
N ASP A 133 -0.72 11.55 14.51
CA ASP A 133 0.03 12.29 15.51
C ASP A 133 -0.85 12.78 16.66
N ALA A 134 -2.07 13.22 16.35
CA ALA A 134 -3.06 13.57 17.37
C ALA A 134 -3.42 12.36 18.23
N TYR A 135 -3.65 11.20 17.60
CA TYR A 135 -3.91 9.94 18.30
C TYR A 135 -2.72 9.53 19.21
N ILE A 136 -1.49 9.58 18.70
CA ILE A 136 -0.29 9.24 19.47
C ILE A 136 -0.11 10.22 20.63
N THR A 137 -0.40 11.50 20.43
CA THR A 137 -0.33 12.50 21.49
C THR A 137 -1.36 12.24 22.59
N GLU A 138 -2.58 11.84 22.22
CA GLU A 138 -3.66 11.54 23.18
C GLU A 138 -3.42 10.23 23.93
N HIS A 139 -2.99 9.18 23.22
CA HIS A 139 -2.95 7.81 23.75
C HIS A 139 -1.55 7.30 24.09
N GLY A 140 -0.49 8.00 23.69
CA GLY A 140 0.91 7.66 23.93
C GLY A 140 1.42 6.44 23.16
N THR A 141 0.67 5.96 22.17
CA THR A 141 0.97 4.76 21.37
C THR A 141 0.23 4.84 20.04
N THR A 142 0.69 4.08 19.05
CA THR A 142 -0.03 3.94 17.78
C THR A 142 -1.28 3.07 17.94
N PRO A 143 -2.29 3.21 17.05
CA PRO A 143 -3.47 2.33 17.06
C PRO A 143 -3.09 0.84 16.95
N ARG A 144 -2.12 0.51 16.09
CA ARG A 144 -1.62 -0.86 15.93
C ARG A 144 -1.02 -1.41 17.23
N GLU A 145 -0.14 -0.66 17.87
CA GLU A 145 0.46 -1.08 19.14
C GLU A 145 -0.58 -1.26 20.25
N GLN A 146 -1.62 -0.41 20.27
CA GLN A 146 -2.73 -0.54 21.19
C GLN A 146 -3.50 -1.86 20.95
N LEU A 147 -3.81 -2.17 19.69
CA LEU A 147 -4.50 -3.42 19.32
C LEU A 147 -3.64 -4.65 19.62
N HIS A 148 -2.34 -4.64 19.31
CA HIS A 148 -1.41 -5.73 19.66
C HIS A 148 -1.29 -5.91 21.17
N THR A 149 -1.25 -4.82 21.93
CA THR A 149 -1.23 -4.89 23.40
C THR A 149 -2.51 -5.53 23.94
N LYS A 150 -3.66 -5.15 23.39
CA LYS A 150 -4.96 -5.73 23.77
C LYS A 150 -5.06 -7.20 23.38
N LEU A 151 -4.57 -7.56 22.19
CA LEU A 151 -4.53 -8.94 21.69
C LEU A 151 -3.63 -9.82 22.55
N ARG A 152 -2.48 -9.30 22.99
CA ARG A 152 -1.59 -9.99 23.95
C ARG A 152 -2.28 -10.22 25.30
N ASP A 153 -2.97 -9.21 25.87
CA ASP A 153 -3.74 -9.39 27.12
C ASP A 153 -4.85 -10.45 26.93
N ALA A 154 -5.51 -10.47 25.77
CA ALA A 154 -6.50 -11.50 25.44
C ALA A 154 -5.88 -12.91 25.47
N HIS A 155 -4.71 -13.09 24.84
CA HIS A 155 -3.98 -14.35 24.86
C HIS A 155 -3.53 -14.76 26.26
N ASP A 156 -2.96 -13.84 27.04
CA ASP A 156 -2.48 -14.11 28.40
C ASP A 156 -3.62 -14.56 29.32
N ARG A 157 -4.80 -13.91 29.21
CA ARG A 157 -5.99 -14.32 29.95
C ARG A 157 -6.53 -15.66 29.51
N TYR A 158 -6.53 -15.93 28.21
CA TYR A 158 -6.97 -17.22 27.68
C TYR A 158 -6.07 -18.35 28.19
N ALA A 159 -4.74 -18.15 28.16
CA ALA A 159 -3.76 -19.09 28.69
C ALA A 159 -3.88 -19.28 30.21
N ALA A 160 -4.29 -18.25 30.95
CA ALA A 160 -4.58 -18.32 32.38
C ALA A 160 -5.92 -19.01 32.72
N GLY A 161 -6.72 -19.36 31.71
CA GLY A 161 -8.04 -19.99 31.87
C GLY A 161 -9.19 -19.02 32.11
N ASP A 162 -8.95 -17.71 32.07
CA ASP A 162 -10.01 -16.69 32.11
C ASP A 162 -10.61 -16.48 30.71
N ARG A 163 -11.26 -17.54 30.21
CA ARG A 163 -11.85 -17.60 28.86
C ARG A 163 -12.80 -16.43 28.60
N ALA A 164 -13.68 -16.11 29.55
CA ALA A 164 -14.69 -15.08 29.35
C ALA A 164 -14.07 -13.68 29.16
N ALA A 165 -13.07 -13.32 29.96
CA ALA A 165 -12.38 -12.04 29.80
C ALA A 165 -11.54 -11.99 28.51
N ALA A 166 -10.89 -13.10 28.15
CA ALA A 166 -10.16 -13.20 26.89
C ALA A 166 -11.06 -12.98 25.66
N LEU A 167 -12.21 -13.66 25.61
CA LEU A 167 -13.16 -13.51 24.49
C LEU A 167 -13.72 -12.10 24.39
N THR A 168 -13.94 -11.44 25.52
CA THR A 168 -14.34 -10.02 25.53
C THR A 168 -13.28 -9.15 24.87
N LEU A 169 -12.00 -9.39 25.14
CA LEU A 169 -10.90 -8.63 24.53
C LEU A 169 -10.69 -8.97 23.05
N PHE A 170 -10.74 -10.25 22.67
CA PHE A 170 -10.71 -10.64 21.26
C PHE A 170 -11.83 -9.97 20.49
N ARG A 171 -13.06 -9.95 21.04
CA ARG A 171 -14.20 -9.27 20.41
C ARG A 171 -13.95 -7.78 20.20
N GLN A 172 -13.43 -7.09 21.23
CA GLN A 172 -13.09 -5.67 21.11
C GLN A 172 -12.03 -5.38 20.04
N VAL A 173 -11.05 -6.27 19.84
CA VAL A 173 -10.07 -6.13 18.76
C VAL A 173 -10.74 -6.41 17.42
N ALA A 174 -11.44 -7.54 17.30
CA ALA A 174 -12.10 -7.99 16.07
C ALA A 174 -13.13 -6.99 15.51
N GLU A 175 -13.88 -6.31 16.38
CA GLU A 175 -14.92 -5.35 16.00
C GLU A 175 -14.37 -3.92 15.76
N THR A 176 -13.05 -3.72 15.80
CA THR A 176 -12.45 -2.42 15.44
C THR A 176 -12.75 -2.12 13.96
N ASP A 177 -13.28 -0.94 13.65
CA ASP A 177 -13.60 -0.57 12.27
C ASP A 177 -12.31 -0.30 11.48
N MET A 178 -11.88 -1.30 10.71
CA MET A 178 -10.67 -1.25 9.88
C MET A 178 -10.75 -0.22 8.73
N TRP A 179 -11.92 0.38 8.47
CA TRP A 179 -12.17 1.30 7.35
C TRP A 179 -12.33 2.75 7.77
N LEU A 180 -12.75 3.01 9.02
CA LEU A 180 -12.91 4.36 9.58
C LEU A 180 -11.73 4.79 10.45
N THR A 181 -10.90 3.82 10.86
CA THR A 181 -9.79 4.04 11.79
C THR A 181 -8.50 4.07 10.98
N PHE A 182 -8.12 5.25 10.48
CA PHE A 182 -6.86 5.54 9.77
C PHE A 182 -6.76 4.89 8.39
N SER A 183 -7.13 5.64 7.35
CA SER A 183 -7.17 5.22 5.94
C SER A 183 -5.81 5.02 5.26
N GLY A 184 -4.72 4.90 6.00
CA GLY A 184 -3.39 4.57 5.47
C GLY A 184 -3.03 3.09 5.60
N GLY A 185 -3.48 2.27 4.65
CA GLY A 185 -2.82 1.03 4.23
C GLY A 185 -2.28 0.05 5.30
N GLY A 186 -3.12 -0.89 5.76
CA GLY A 186 -2.69 -2.24 6.13
C GLY A 186 -2.26 -2.49 7.59
N ASP A 187 -1.95 -1.46 8.37
CA ASP A 187 -1.23 -1.67 9.64
C ASP A 187 -2.09 -2.23 10.79
N ILE A 188 -3.39 -1.93 10.86
CA ILE A 188 -4.28 -2.47 11.91
C ILE A 188 -5.01 -3.76 11.53
N THR A 189 -4.90 -4.20 10.28
CA THR A 189 -5.70 -5.34 9.76
C THR A 189 -5.28 -6.68 10.35
N GLU A 190 -3.99 -6.87 10.60
CA GLU A 190 -3.43 -8.09 11.17
C GLU A 190 -4.00 -8.43 12.56
N PRO A 191 -3.94 -7.55 13.57
CA PRO A 191 -4.49 -7.88 14.89
C PRO A 191 -6.01 -8.12 14.86
N ILE A 192 -6.74 -7.43 13.99
CA ILE A 192 -8.19 -7.65 13.77
C ILE A 192 -8.44 -9.07 13.21
N ASP A 193 -7.67 -9.46 12.19
CA ASP A 193 -7.79 -10.78 11.56
C ASP A 193 -7.48 -11.92 12.55
N ILE A 194 -6.40 -11.78 13.34
CA ILE A 194 -6.04 -12.74 14.39
C ILE A 194 -7.17 -12.85 15.42
N ALA A 195 -7.77 -11.74 15.83
CA ALA A 195 -8.86 -11.75 16.79
C ALA A 195 -10.11 -12.49 16.27
N TRP A 196 -10.50 -12.28 15.01
CA TRP A 196 -11.57 -13.06 14.37
C TRP A 196 -11.24 -14.54 14.26
N CYS A 197 -10.01 -14.88 13.84
CA CYS A 197 -9.54 -16.27 13.79
C CYS A 197 -9.64 -16.95 15.16
N ARG A 198 -9.28 -16.25 16.24
CA ARG A 198 -9.35 -16.77 17.62
C ARG A 198 -10.76 -16.95 18.14
N LEU A 199 -11.67 -16.03 17.83
CA LEU A 199 -13.09 -16.19 18.17
C LEU A 199 -13.70 -17.40 17.45
N LEU A 200 -13.31 -17.62 16.20
CA LEU A 200 -13.80 -18.74 15.39
C LEU A 200 -13.26 -20.08 15.89
N ASP A 201 -11.95 -20.16 16.14
CA ASP A 201 -11.26 -21.31 16.76
C ASP A 201 -11.93 -21.69 18.09
N ASP A 202 -12.11 -20.73 18.99
CA ASP A 202 -12.73 -20.99 20.29
C ASP A 202 -14.20 -21.41 20.18
N ALA A 203 -15.00 -20.76 19.32
CA ALA A 203 -16.39 -21.14 19.12
C ALA A 203 -16.52 -22.57 18.58
N ALA A 204 -15.67 -22.95 17.62
CA ALA A 204 -15.68 -24.29 17.03
C ALA A 204 -15.39 -25.39 18.05
N HIS A 205 -14.42 -25.17 18.95
CA HIS A 205 -14.01 -26.17 19.94
C HIS A 205 -14.85 -26.18 21.22
N SER A 206 -15.32 -25.01 21.67
CA SER A 206 -15.97 -24.86 22.98
C SER A 206 -17.49 -24.86 22.91
N GLU A 207 -18.07 -24.34 21.82
CA GLU A 207 -19.51 -24.10 21.68
C GLU A 207 -20.15 -24.92 20.55
N GLY A 208 -19.33 -25.34 19.59
CA GLY A 208 -19.70 -26.24 18.51
C GLY A 208 -19.90 -25.53 17.16
N PRO A 209 -20.25 -26.30 16.12
CA PRO A 209 -20.17 -25.85 14.73
C PRO A 209 -21.17 -24.72 14.39
N ASP A 210 -22.31 -24.66 15.06
CA ASP A 210 -23.31 -23.60 14.81
C ASP A 210 -22.84 -22.23 15.34
N ALA A 211 -22.17 -22.21 16.50
CA ALA A 211 -21.55 -21.00 17.04
C ALA A 211 -20.40 -20.53 16.14
N ALA A 212 -19.56 -21.45 15.66
CA ALA A 212 -18.51 -21.13 14.69
C ALA A 212 -19.07 -20.51 13.40
N ARG A 213 -20.18 -21.03 12.86
CA ARG A 213 -20.86 -20.44 11.70
C ARG A 213 -21.43 -19.05 11.98
N GLU A 214 -21.78 -18.75 13.22
CA GLU A 214 -22.19 -17.39 13.60
C GLU A 214 -21.01 -16.43 13.57
N ILE A 215 -19.89 -16.78 14.21
CA ILE A 215 -18.65 -15.98 14.17
C ILE A 215 -18.19 -15.77 12.73
N TRP A 216 -18.23 -16.80 11.88
CA TRP A 216 -17.86 -16.69 10.47
C TRP A 216 -18.71 -15.67 9.71
N ARG A 217 -20.03 -15.65 9.93
CA ARG A 217 -20.94 -14.67 9.32
C ARG A 217 -20.70 -13.25 9.82
N GLU A 218 -20.40 -13.09 11.11
CA GLU A 218 -20.04 -11.81 11.71
C GLU A 218 -18.73 -11.27 11.11
N ALA A 219 -17.68 -12.11 11.03
CA ALA A 219 -16.41 -11.75 10.42
C ALA A 219 -16.59 -11.33 8.95
N ALA A 220 -17.34 -12.11 8.16
CA ALA A 220 -17.63 -11.78 6.76
C ALA A 220 -18.37 -10.43 6.62
N THR A 221 -19.24 -10.09 7.58
CA THR A 221 -19.93 -8.80 7.62
C THR A 221 -18.97 -7.65 7.95
N ALA A 222 -18.08 -7.85 8.93
CA ALA A 222 -17.08 -6.86 9.33
C ALA A 222 -16.11 -6.53 8.18
N TYR A 223 -15.74 -7.52 7.36
CA TYR A 223 -14.86 -7.35 6.21
C TYR A 223 -15.53 -6.66 5.01
N ARG A 224 -16.85 -6.41 5.04
CA ARG A 224 -17.60 -5.67 3.98
C ARG A 224 -17.35 -6.20 2.55
N GLY A 225 -17.19 -7.52 2.41
CA GLY A 225 -16.89 -8.18 1.14
C GLY A 225 -15.40 -8.26 0.79
N ALA A 226 -14.50 -7.72 1.63
CA ALA A 226 -13.09 -8.07 1.61
C ALA A 226 -12.88 -9.54 2.04
N THR A 227 -11.70 -10.06 1.73
CA THR A 227 -11.36 -11.47 1.99
C THR A 227 -11.02 -11.69 3.46
N PHE A 228 -11.63 -12.70 4.08
CA PHE A 228 -11.33 -13.19 5.42
C PHE A 228 -11.18 -14.73 5.39
N PRO A 229 -10.18 -15.31 6.07
CA PRO A 229 -9.07 -14.65 6.75
C PRO A 229 -8.06 -14.03 5.76
N ARG A 230 -7.06 -13.30 6.27
CA ARG A 230 -5.87 -12.98 5.49
C ARG A 230 -5.18 -14.25 5.00
N VAL A 231 -4.49 -14.17 3.85
CA VAL A 231 -3.92 -15.33 3.16
C VAL A 231 -2.87 -16.06 4.01
N ASP A 232 -2.05 -15.32 4.77
CA ASP A 232 -1.06 -15.83 5.73
C ASP A 232 -1.67 -16.61 6.89
N HIS A 233 -2.92 -16.34 7.26
CA HIS A 233 -3.62 -17.02 8.35
C HIS A 233 -4.52 -18.17 7.88
N ALA A 234 -4.68 -18.37 6.57
CA ALA A 234 -5.60 -19.35 6.00
C ALA A 234 -5.30 -20.79 6.44
N CYS A 235 -4.09 -21.29 6.18
CA CYS A 235 -3.72 -22.66 6.53
C CYS A 235 -3.65 -22.89 8.05
N PRO A 236 -3.07 -21.99 8.87
CA PRO A 236 -3.15 -22.10 10.33
C PRO A 236 -4.59 -22.16 10.85
N LEU A 237 -5.50 -21.38 10.29
CA LEU A 237 -6.92 -21.42 10.67
C LEU A 237 -7.59 -22.73 10.23
N ILE A 238 -7.29 -23.22 9.03
CA ILE A 238 -7.78 -24.54 8.58
C ILE A 238 -7.34 -25.62 9.56
N ASP A 239 -6.05 -25.67 9.90
CA ASP A 239 -5.47 -26.72 10.76
C ASP A 239 -6.20 -26.82 12.11
N VAL A 240 -6.52 -25.68 12.73
CA VAL A 240 -7.28 -25.67 13.99
C VAL A 240 -8.77 -25.99 13.81
N LEU A 241 -9.36 -25.73 12.64
CA LEU A 241 -10.79 -26.02 12.40
C LEU A 241 -11.04 -27.47 11.97
N LEU A 242 -10.02 -28.22 11.55
CA LEU A 242 -10.18 -29.63 11.19
C LEU A 242 -10.76 -30.45 12.36
N GLY A 243 -11.75 -31.28 12.04
CA GLY A 243 -12.43 -32.15 13.01
C GLY A 243 -13.46 -31.45 13.90
N THR A 244 -13.69 -30.14 13.73
CA THR A 244 -14.65 -29.37 14.55
C THR A 244 -16.08 -29.38 13.99
N GLY A 245 -16.30 -29.96 12.81
CA GLY A 245 -17.63 -30.11 12.20
C GLY A 245 -18.09 -28.89 11.39
N VAL A 246 -17.16 -28.07 10.90
CA VAL A 246 -17.41 -26.94 9.98
C VAL A 246 -16.73 -27.11 8.61
N PRO A 247 -16.97 -28.22 7.90
CA PRO A 247 -16.34 -28.47 6.59
C PRO A 247 -16.69 -27.41 5.55
N ASP A 248 -17.82 -26.72 5.70
CA ASP A 248 -18.25 -25.60 4.87
C ASP A 248 -17.33 -24.37 5.02
N ILE A 249 -16.92 -24.05 6.24
CA ILE A 249 -15.98 -22.96 6.51
C ILE A 249 -14.58 -23.34 6.02
N VAL A 250 -14.14 -24.57 6.32
CA VAL A 250 -12.84 -25.11 5.85
C VAL A 250 -12.76 -25.06 4.33
N ALA A 251 -13.83 -25.45 3.62
CA ALA A 251 -13.89 -25.37 2.16
C ALA A 251 -13.73 -23.94 1.62
N ALA A 252 -14.39 -22.97 2.25
CA ALA A 252 -14.30 -21.56 1.84
C ALA A 252 -12.86 -21.01 1.99
N ILE A 253 -12.20 -21.31 3.11
CA ILE A 253 -10.82 -20.86 3.38
C ILE A 253 -9.83 -21.57 2.44
N ALA A 254 -10.01 -22.87 2.21
CA ALA A 254 -9.14 -23.65 1.31
C ALA A 254 -9.24 -23.15 -0.14
N ASP A 255 -10.44 -22.90 -0.64
CA ASP A 255 -10.66 -22.35 -1.98
C ASP A 255 -10.02 -20.96 -2.13
N MET A 256 -10.16 -20.10 -1.13
CA MET A 256 -9.48 -18.80 -1.09
C MET A 256 -7.95 -18.95 -1.17
N ARG A 257 -7.36 -19.84 -0.35
CA ARG A 257 -5.91 -20.03 -0.32
C ARG A 257 -5.37 -20.64 -1.62
N LEU A 258 -6.11 -21.57 -2.23
CA LEU A 258 -5.77 -22.15 -3.53
C LEU A 258 -5.82 -21.11 -4.65
N ARG A 259 -6.83 -20.24 -4.65
CA ARG A 259 -6.90 -19.10 -5.57
C ARG A 259 -5.71 -18.15 -5.39
N ALA A 260 -5.30 -17.87 -4.14
CA ALA A 260 -4.12 -17.06 -3.82
C ALA A 260 -2.79 -17.67 -4.33
N ALA A 261 -2.72 -19.00 -4.42
CA ALA A 261 -1.55 -19.72 -4.92
C ALA A 261 -1.52 -19.90 -6.45
N ALA A 262 -2.60 -19.56 -7.14
CA ALA A 262 -2.75 -19.85 -8.57
C ALA A 262 -1.79 -18.97 -9.42
N PRO A 263 -1.08 -19.55 -10.40
CA PRO A 263 -0.11 -18.83 -11.22
C PRO A 263 -0.73 -17.84 -12.21
N ASP A 264 -2.03 -17.91 -12.43
CA ASP A 264 -2.84 -17.09 -13.34
C ASP A 264 -3.60 -15.96 -12.61
N GLN A 265 -3.13 -15.58 -11.41
CA GLN A 265 -3.60 -14.38 -10.72
C GLN A 265 -3.58 -13.15 -11.66
N PRO A 266 -4.59 -12.27 -11.59
CA PRO A 266 -4.61 -11.05 -12.39
C PRO A 266 -3.32 -10.25 -12.21
N SER A 267 -2.80 -9.72 -13.32
CA SER A 267 -1.54 -8.96 -13.38
C SER A 267 -1.52 -7.85 -12.32
N GLY A 268 -0.57 -7.95 -11.36
CA GLY A 268 -0.40 -6.98 -10.28
C GLY A 268 -0.26 -7.59 -8.87
N LEU A 269 -0.66 -8.85 -8.68
CA LEU A 269 -0.45 -9.58 -7.42
C LEU A 269 0.60 -10.67 -7.61
N LEU A 270 1.65 -10.66 -6.78
CA LEU A 270 2.61 -11.76 -6.74
C LEU A 270 1.89 -13.02 -6.23
N PRO A 271 2.01 -14.18 -6.90
CA PRO A 271 1.41 -15.41 -6.41
C PRO A 271 1.98 -15.75 -5.03
N TRP A 272 1.11 -16.23 -4.13
CA TRP A 272 1.52 -16.71 -2.80
C TRP A 272 1.70 -18.22 -2.88
N PRO A 273 2.89 -18.73 -3.28
CA PRO A 273 3.08 -20.17 -3.48
C PRO A 273 2.80 -20.92 -2.19
N LEU A 274 2.29 -22.14 -2.32
CA LEU A 274 2.10 -23.04 -1.19
C LEU A 274 3.42 -23.70 -0.82
N ASP A 275 3.75 -23.71 0.47
CA ASP A 275 4.82 -24.56 1.00
C ASP A 275 4.35 -26.03 1.19
N GLU A 276 5.25 -26.91 1.65
CA GLU A 276 4.94 -28.33 1.85
C GLU A 276 3.93 -28.55 2.99
N HIS A 277 4.01 -27.75 4.05
CA HIS A 277 3.13 -27.86 5.21
C HIS A 277 1.71 -27.39 4.86
N GLU A 278 1.58 -26.28 4.14
CA GLU A 278 0.30 -25.77 3.65
C GLU A 278 -0.37 -26.75 2.69
N ARG A 279 0.39 -27.40 1.80
CA ARG A 279 -0.16 -28.46 0.92
C ARG A 279 -0.72 -29.62 1.74
N HIS A 280 0.01 -30.04 2.78
CA HIS A 280 -0.46 -31.10 3.65
C HIS A 280 -1.77 -30.72 4.37
N ILE A 281 -1.88 -29.50 4.89
CA ILE A 281 -3.11 -29.00 5.52
C ILE A 281 -4.29 -28.99 4.53
N LEU A 282 -4.06 -28.52 3.29
CA LEU A 282 -5.09 -28.49 2.25
C LEU A 282 -5.53 -29.90 1.81
N ASP A 283 -4.62 -30.88 1.81
CA ASP A 283 -4.97 -32.29 1.56
C ASP A 283 -5.87 -32.85 2.68
N LEU A 284 -5.57 -32.53 3.95
CA LEU A 284 -6.41 -32.91 5.09
C LEU A 284 -7.80 -32.26 5.02
N ALA A 285 -7.85 -30.97 4.69
CA ALA A 285 -9.10 -30.24 4.47
C ALA A 285 -9.94 -30.89 3.36
N SER A 286 -9.32 -31.22 2.23
CA SER A 286 -10.00 -31.88 1.11
C SER A 286 -10.61 -33.22 1.52
N ALA A 287 -9.92 -33.99 2.34
CA ALA A 287 -10.42 -35.27 2.86
C ALA A 287 -11.64 -35.09 3.78
N GLU A 288 -11.61 -34.09 4.68
CA GLU A 288 -12.73 -33.79 5.58
C GLU A 288 -13.98 -33.30 4.83
N ILE A 289 -13.78 -32.41 3.85
CA ILE A 289 -14.85 -31.89 2.99
C ILE A 289 -15.52 -33.05 2.24
N ALA A 290 -14.72 -33.96 1.67
CA ALA A 290 -15.23 -35.12 0.94
C ALA A 290 -15.97 -36.12 1.84
N ALA A 291 -15.56 -36.28 3.10
CA ALA A 291 -16.22 -37.17 4.05
C ALA A 291 -17.58 -36.64 4.56
N SER A 292 -17.84 -35.34 4.39
CA SER A 292 -19.03 -34.64 4.91
C SER A 292 -20.15 -34.45 3.88
N GLY A 293 -19.90 -34.77 2.60
CA GLY A 293 -20.87 -34.69 1.49
C GLY A 293 -21.52 -36.03 1.15
#